data_AF-A0A1I5WP33-F1
#
_entry.id   AF-A0A1I5WP33-F1
#
_cell.length_a   1.000
_cell.length_b   1.000
_cell.length_c   1.000
_cell.angle_alpha   90.00
_cell.angle_beta   90.00
_cell.angle_gamma   90.00
#
_symmetry.space_group_name_H-M   'P 1'
#
loop_
_entity.id
_entity.type
_entity.pdbx_description
1 polymer ?
#
loop_
_entity_poly.entity_id
_entity_poly.type
_entity_poly.pdbx_seq_one_letter_code
_entity_poly.pdbx_strand_id
1 'polypeptide(L)' 'MAHIEGIEEIKNNDGRLTHVVIDVHKHPEAVGKLKEMGLVEKTQFEKDCEDAIPVDEAFKQVYDFINSLKWDK' A
#
# COMPACT_ATOMS: atom_id res chain seq x y z
N MET A 1 -24.35 2.65 -22.64
CA MET A 1 -23.51 2.54 -21.42
C MET A 1 -22.24 3.30 -21.68
N ALA A 2 -21.84 4.19 -20.78
CA ALA A 2 -20.59 4.92 -20.95
C ALA A 2 -19.44 3.92 -20.89
N HIS A 3 -18.72 3.78 -22.01
CA HIS A 3 -17.48 3.01 -22.04
C HIS A 3 -16.39 3.90 -21.44
N ILE A 4 -15.84 3.49 -20.31
CA ILE A 4 -14.64 4.11 -19.76
C ILE A 4 -13.47 3.29 -20.28
N GLU A 5 -12.64 3.91 -21.10
CA GLU A 5 -11.49 3.24 -21.72
C GLU A 5 -10.59 2.64 -20.63
N GLY A 6 -10.29 1.34 -20.70
CA GLY A 6 -9.47 0.66 -19.69
C GLY A 6 -10.23 0.15 -18.46
N ILE A 7 -11.56 0.25 -18.43
CA ILE A 7 -12.40 -0.41 -17.42
C ILE A 7 -13.37 -1.37 -18.12
N GLU A 8 -13.35 -2.64 -17.70
CA GLU A 8 -14.23 -3.69 -18.23
C GLU A 8 -15.11 -4.26 -17.11
N GLU A 9 -16.42 -4.30 -17.35
CA GLU A 9 -17.41 -4.92 -16.46
C GLU A 9 -17.73 -6.34 -16.94
N ILE A 10 -17.41 -7.35 -16.13
CA ILE A 10 -17.74 -8.75 -16.42
C ILE A 10 -19.03 -9.12 -15.67
N LYS A 11 -20.06 -9.48 -16.44
CA LYS A 11 -21.38 -9.87 -15.91
C LYS A 11 -21.62 -11.37 -16.07
N ASN A 12 -22.34 -11.97 -15.13
CA ASN A 12 -22.79 -13.35 -15.25
C ASN A 12 -23.95 -13.47 -16.27
N ASN A 13 -24.42 -14.70 -16.52
CA ASN A 13 -25.52 -14.97 -17.46
C ASN A 13 -26.86 -14.30 -17.07
N ASP A 14 -27.04 -13.93 -15.81
CA ASP A 14 -28.21 -13.20 -15.31
C ASP A 14 -28.05 -11.67 -15.42
N GLY A 15 -26.95 -11.19 -16.00
CA GLY A 15 -26.62 -9.77 -16.14
C GLY A 15 -26.10 -9.10 -14.86
N ARG A 16 -25.81 -9.86 -13.79
CA ARG A 16 -25.23 -9.33 -12.56
C ARG A 16 -23.74 -9.11 -12.71
N LEU A 17 -23.24 -7.95 -12.27
CA LEU A 17 -21.81 -7.64 -12.23
C LEU A 17 -21.10 -8.60 -11.27
N THR A 18 -20.08 -9.27 -11.77
CA THR A 18 -19.28 -10.22 -10.98
C THR A 18 -17.84 -9.76 -10.81
N HIS A 19 -17.26 -9.16 -11.86
CA HIS A 19 -15.89 -8.66 -11.82
C HIS A 19 -15.80 -7.32 -12.53
N VAL A 20 -14.82 -6.52 -12.12
CA VAL A 20 -14.40 -5.30 -12.82
C VAL A 20 -12.89 -5.43 -13.05
N VAL A 21 -12.46 -5.30 -14.30
CA VAL A 21 -11.05 -5.25 -14.68
C VAL A 21 -10.68 -3.80 -14.94
N ILE A 22 -9.60 -3.34 -14.34
CA ILE A 22 -9.12 -1.96 -14.46
C ILE A 22 -7.67 -2.01 -14.96
N ASP A 23 -7.41 -1.37 -16.11
CA ASP A 23 -6.06 -1.12 -16.58
C ASP A 23 -5.42 0.00 -15.75
N VAL A 24 -4.54 -0.40 -14.84
CA VAL A 24 -3.84 0.49 -13.92
C VAL A 24 -2.93 1.50 -14.62
N HIS A 25 -2.53 1.26 -15.88
CA HIS A 25 -1.73 2.24 -16.65
C HIS A 25 -2.59 3.41 -17.11
N LYS A 26 -3.88 3.17 -17.39
CA LYS A 26 -4.84 4.20 -17.80
C LYS A 26 -5.52 4.87 -16.61
N HIS A 27 -5.64 4.15 -15.50
CA HIS A 27 -6.29 4.62 -14.26
C HIS A 27 -5.40 4.38 -13.02
N PRO A 28 -4.21 5.01 -12.93
CA PRO A 28 -3.32 4.84 -11.77
C PRO A 28 -3.97 5.27 -10.44
N GLU A 29 -4.91 6.21 -10.47
CA GLU A 29 -5.67 6.67 -9.31
C GLU A 29 -6.60 5.60 -8.72
N ALA A 30 -7.02 4.63 -9.53
CA ALA A 30 -7.86 3.53 -9.06
C ALA A 30 -7.10 2.66 -8.05
N VAL A 31 -5.79 2.46 -8.23
CA VAL A 31 -4.96 1.69 -7.31
C VAL A 31 -4.94 2.32 -5.93
N GLY A 32 -4.80 3.64 -5.85
CA GLY A 32 -4.82 4.37 -4.58
C GLY A 32 -6.14 4.17 -3.83
N LYS A 33 -7.28 4.39 -4.51
CA LYS A 33 -8.60 4.18 -3.91
C LYS A 33 -8.86 2.73 -3.50
N LEU A 34 -8.46 1.77 -4.33
CA LEU A 34 -8.61 0.35 -4.00
C LEU A 34 -7.79 -0.05 -2.77
N LYS A 35 -6.60 0.55 -2.58
CA LYS A 35 -5.79 0.39 -1.37
C LYS A 35 -6.44 1.03 -0.14
N GLU A 36 -6.98 2.25 -0.26
CA GLU A 36 -7.71 2.92 0.83
C GLU A 36 -8.94 2.12 1.29
N MET A 37 -9.64 1.49 0.34
CA MET A 37 -10.79 0.63 0.62
C MET A 37 -10.41 -0.76 1.15
N GLY A 38 -9.11 -1.09 1.23
CA GLY A 38 -8.62 -2.40 1.67
C GLY A 38 -8.93 -3.54 0.68
N LEU A 39 -9.25 -3.21 -0.57
CA LEU A 39 -9.55 -4.18 -1.64
C LEU A 39 -8.29 -4.70 -2.34
N VAL A 40 -7.15 -4.04 -2.10
CA VAL A 40 -5.84 -4.45 -2.58
C VAL A 40 -4.90 -4.47 -1.37
N GLU A 41 -4.21 -5.60 -1.17
CA GLU A 41 -3.21 -5.69 -0.12
C GLU A 41 -2.01 -4.80 -0.40
N LYS A 42 -1.45 -4.21 0.65
CA LYS A 42 -0.15 -3.53 0.58
C LYS A 42 0.92 -4.52 0.15
N THR A 43 1.82 -4.08 -0.72
CA THR A 43 3.01 -4.86 -1.07
C THR A 43 3.89 -5.05 0.17
N GLN A 44 4.78 -6.05 0.14
CA GLN A 44 5.74 -6.25 1.23
C GLN A 44 6.59 -4.99 1.47
N PHE A 45 7.05 -4.33 0.40
CA PHE A 45 7.77 -3.07 0.48
C PHE A 45 6.98 -1.96 1.20
N GLU A 46 5.69 -1.81 0.89
CA GLU A 46 4.84 -0.81 1.56
C GLU A 46 4.64 -1.12 3.04
N LYS A 47 4.48 -2.40 3.40
CA LYS A 47 4.43 -2.82 4.81
C LYS A 47 5.75 -2.51 5.52
N ASP A 48 6.87 -2.86 4.90
CA ASP A 48 8.22 -2.60 5.42
C ASP A 48 8.49 -1.10 5.62
N CYS A 49 7.96 -0.25 4.73
CA CYS A 49 8.07 1.21 4.85
C CYS A 49 7.14 1.82 5.92
N GLU A 50 5.94 1.27 6.13
CA GLU A 50 5.06 1.74 7.21
C GLU A 50 5.60 1.41 8.60
N ASP A 51 6.24 0.25 8.73
CA ASP A 51 6.90 -0.17 9.97
C ASP A 51 8.33 0.41 10.11
N ALA A 52 8.81 1.17 9.11
CA ALA A 52 10.14 1.76 9.14
C ALA A 52 10.20 2.95 10.10
N ILE A 53 11.15 2.88 11.03
CA ILE A 53 11.48 4.00 11.90
C ILE A 53 12.28 5.02 11.06
N PRO A 54 11.97 6.32 11.13
CA PRO A 54 12.77 7.36 10.48
C PRO A 54 14.24 7.27 10.87
N VAL A 55 15.13 7.50 9.91
CA VAL A 55 16.59 7.37 10.10
C VAL A 55 17.09 8.17 11.31
N ASP A 56 16.59 9.39 11.50
CA ASP A 56 16.96 10.24 12.64
C ASP A 56 16.52 9.66 13.99
N GLU A 57 15.35 9.02 14.03
CA GLU A 57 14.83 8.36 15.23
C GLU A 57 15.59 7.06 15.52
N ALA A 58 15.93 6.30 14.47
CA ALA A 58 16.80 5.13 14.60
C ALA A 58 18.20 5.53 15.13
N PHE A 59 18.80 6.61 14.61
CA PHE A 59 20.07 7.14 15.12
C PHE A 59 19.98 7.57 16.59
N LYS A 60 18.88 8.22 16.98
CA LYS A 60 18.65 8.60 18.37
C LYS A 60 18.54 7.37 19.28
N GLN A 61 17.78 6.35 18.89
CA GLN A 61 17.65 5.12 19.67
C GLN A 61 18.98 4.37 19.81
N VAL A 62 19.79 4.30 18.75
CA VAL A 62 21.14 3.72 18.80
C VAL A 62 22.06 4.53 19.71
N TYR A 63 22.02 5.86 19.62
CA TYR A 63 22.82 6.74 20.48
C TYR A 63 22.43 6.61 21.95
N ASP A 64 21.13 6.59 22.26
CA ASP A 64 20.60 6.38 23.61
C ASP A 64 20.98 5.00 24.15
N PHE A 65 20.93 3.95 23.32
CA PHE A 65 21.40 2.60 23.67
C PHE A 65 22.90 2.59 24.00
N ILE A 66 23.76 3.14 23.13
CA ILE A 66 25.21 3.22 23.37
C ILE A 66 25.52 4.01 24.65
N ASN A 67 24.80 5.11 24.89
CA ASN A 67 24.93 5.88 26.11
C ASN A 67 24.36 5.16 27.34
N SER A 68 23.39 4.26 27.19
CA SER A 68 22.89 3.42 28.29
C SER A 68 23.88 2.33 28.67
N LEU A 69 24.70 1.88 27.72
CA LEU A 69 25.85 1.01 27.96
C LEU A 69 27.01 1.78 28.63
N LYS A 70 26.75 2.86 29.39
CA LYS A 70 27.78 3.57 30.16
C LYS A 70 28.67 2.53 30.78
N TRP A 71 29.91 2.51 30.29
CA TRP A 71 30.97 1.65 30.73
C TRP A 71 31.13 1.92 32.22
N ASP A 72 30.55 1.04 33.04
CA ASP A 72 30.77 1.05 34.48
C ASP A 72 32.28 1.01 34.67
N LYS A 73 32.80 2.14 35.17
CA LYS A 73 34.20 2.36 35.50
C LYS A 73 34.54 1.69 36.81
#